data_AF-A0A6H2TYP5-F1
#
_entry.id   AF-A0A6H2TYP5-F1
#
_cell.length_a   1.000
_cell.length_b   1.000
_cell.length_c   1.000
_cell.angle_alpha   90.00
_cell.angle_beta   90.00
_cell.angle_gamma   90.00
#
_symmetry.space_group_name_H-M   'P 1'
#
loop_
_entity.id
_entity.type
_entity.pdbx_description
1 polymer ?
#
loop_
_entity_poly.entity_id
_entity_poly.type
_entity_poly.pdbx_seq_one_letter_code
_entity_poly.pdbx_strand_id
1 'polypeptide(L)'
;PGVFDSLTQLSILNLHTNQLKSIPRGAFDNLKSLTHIYLFNNPWDCACSDILYLSRWISQHPGVVRDRMGSVDPDSARCSGTNTPVRAVTEASTSPSKCP
;
A
#
# COMPACT_ATOMS: atom_id res chain seq x y z
N PRO A 1 -11.66 7.14 -14.85
CA PRO A 1 -10.42 7.74 -14.32
C PRO A 1 -10.28 7.46 -12.82
N GLY A 2 -9.22 6.77 -12.41
CA GLY A 2 -8.82 6.58 -11.03
C GLY A 2 -8.29 7.87 -10.40
N VAL A 3 -8.30 7.92 -9.07
CA VAL A 3 -8.04 9.15 -8.28
C VAL A 3 -6.67 9.79 -8.55
N PHE A 4 -5.67 9.00 -8.93
CA PHE A 4 -4.31 9.50 -9.19
C PHE A 4 -3.90 9.43 -10.67
N ASP A 5 -4.80 9.07 -11.58
CA ASP A 5 -4.45 8.78 -12.98
C ASP A 5 -3.80 9.96 -13.72
N SER A 6 -4.21 11.19 -13.42
CA SER A 6 -3.69 12.40 -14.05
C SER A 6 -2.41 12.93 -13.41
N LEU A 7 -2.00 12.39 -12.26
CA LEU A 7 -0.88 12.89 -11.47
C LEU A 7 0.46 12.27 -11.90
N THR A 8 0.74 12.28 -13.20
CA THR A 8 1.90 11.59 -13.79
C THR A 8 3.25 12.14 -13.31
N GLN A 9 3.27 13.39 -12.84
CA GLN A 9 4.46 14.08 -12.30
C GLN A 9 4.56 14.02 -10.76
N LEU A 10 3.65 13.32 -10.07
CA LEU A 10 3.66 13.24 -8.61
C LEU A 10 4.89 12.48 -8.13
N SER A 11 5.73 13.16 -7.35
CA SER A 11 6.98 12.60 -6.81
C SER A 11 6.83 12.07 -5.39
N ILE A 12 5.95 12.68 -4.58
CA ILE A 12 5.74 12.33 -3.17
C ILE A 12 4.24 12.15 -2.93
N LEU A 13 3.87 11.00 -2.36
CA LEU A 13 2.50 10.69 -1.95
C LEU A 13 2.45 10.36 -0.46
N ASN A 14 1.73 11.18 0.30
CA ASN A 14 1.52 10.99 1.73
C ASN A 14 0.14 10.41 2.00
N LEU A 15 0.08 9.15 2.44
CA LEU A 15 -1.16 8.48 2.87
C LEU A 15 -1.06 7.96 4.31
N HIS A 16 0.06 8.18 4.99
CA HIS A 16 0.30 7.72 6.35
C HIS A 16 -0.64 8.38 7.37
N THR A 17 -0.85 7.73 8.52
CA THR A 17 -1.73 8.23 9.60
C THR A 17 -3.17 8.51 9.11
N ASN A 18 -3.78 7.49 8.51
CA ASN A 18 -5.16 7.53 8.04
C ASN A 18 -5.91 6.26 8.48
N GLN A 19 -7.12 6.05 7.95
CA GLN A 19 -7.96 4.87 8.23
C GLN A 19 -8.12 3.97 6.99
N LEU A 20 -7.12 3.97 6.10
CA LEU A 20 -7.15 3.15 4.89
C LEU A 20 -7.02 1.67 5.26
N LYS A 21 -7.92 0.85 4.72
CA LYS A 21 -7.90 -0.61 4.89
C LYS A 21 -7.32 -1.33 3.67
N SER A 22 -7.48 -0.74 2.49
CA SER A 22 -6.96 -1.24 1.22
C SER A 22 -6.71 -0.08 0.27
N ILE A 23 -6.11 -0.36 -0.88
CA ILE A 23 -5.98 0.59 -1.99
C ILE A 23 -6.73 0.00 -3.19
N PRO A 24 -7.60 0.77 -3.86
CA PRO A 24 -8.28 0.32 -5.05
C PRO A 24 -7.29 -0.16 -6.11
N ARG A 25 -7.63 -1.27 -6.78
CA ARG A 25 -6.81 -1.83 -7.86
C ARG A 25 -6.53 -0.75 -8.90
N GLY A 26 -5.26 -0.60 -9.24
CA GLY A 26 -4.79 0.31 -10.28
C GLY A 26 -4.56 1.75 -9.82
N ALA A 27 -4.85 2.10 -8.56
CA ALA A 27 -4.77 3.49 -8.10
C ALA A 27 -3.38 4.13 -8.29
N PHE A 28 -2.30 3.34 -8.27
CA PHE A 28 -0.93 3.83 -8.41
C PHE A 28 -0.30 3.61 -9.78
N ASP A 29 -1.03 3.02 -10.74
CA ASP A 29 -0.44 2.52 -12.01
C ASP A 29 0.13 3.63 -12.89
N ASN A 30 -0.39 4.85 -12.76
CA ASN A 30 0.04 6.02 -13.54
C ASN A 30 1.04 6.94 -12.81
N LEU A 31 1.45 6.59 -11.59
CA LEU A 31 2.38 7.38 -10.77
C LEU A 31 3.86 7.12 -11.15
N LYS A 32 4.20 7.37 -12.43
CA LYS A 32 5.51 7.02 -13.02
C LYS A 32 6.70 7.78 -12.45
N SER A 33 6.47 8.98 -11.90
CA SER A 33 7.50 9.83 -11.29
C SER A 33 7.61 9.67 -9.77
N LEU A 34 6.91 8.71 -9.16
CA LEU A 34 6.86 8.55 -7.72
C LEU A 34 8.22 8.09 -7.17
N THR A 35 8.70 8.80 -6.15
CA THR A 35 9.98 8.51 -5.48
C THR A 35 9.80 8.22 -4.00
N HIS A 36 8.73 8.74 -3.40
CA HIS A 36 8.42 8.58 -1.98
C HIS A 36 6.93 8.30 -1.81
N ILE A 37 6.62 7.24 -1.08
CA ILE A 37 5.27 6.98 -0.58
C ILE A 37 5.32 6.59 0.89
N TYR A 38 4.44 7.21 1.67
CA TYR A 38 4.31 6.95 3.09
C TYR A 38 2.95 6.28 3.35
N LEU A 39 2.98 5.04 3.86
CA LEU A 39 1.81 4.18 4.05
C LEU A 39 1.61 3.70 5.50
N PHE A 40 2.56 4.02 6.39
CA PHE A 40 2.54 3.60 7.79
C PHE A 40 1.36 4.20 8.56
N ASN A 41 1.04 3.66 9.73
CA ASN A 41 -0.11 4.09 10.55
C ASN A 41 -1.44 4.10 9.81
N ASN A 42 -1.73 3.03 9.07
CA ASN A 42 -3.06 2.74 8.53
C ASN A 42 -3.49 1.33 8.98
N PRO A 43 -4.77 1.11 9.26
CA PRO A 43 -5.29 -0.20 9.65
C PRO A 43 -5.49 -1.10 8.42
N TRP A 44 -4.41 -1.46 7.72
CA TRP A 44 -4.47 -2.29 6.51
C TRP A 44 -5.14 -3.65 6.81
N ASP A 45 -6.24 -3.92 6.13
CA ASP A 45 -7.00 -5.16 6.26
C ASP A 45 -6.37 -6.23 5.36
N CYS A 46 -5.49 -7.02 5.94
CA CYS A 46 -4.80 -8.09 5.22
C CYS A 46 -5.58 -9.42 5.19
N ALA A 47 -6.78 -9.47 5.75
CA ALA A 47 -7.63 -10.66 5.69
C ALA A 47 -8.49 -10.66 4.41
N CYS A 48 -8.95 -9.48 4.00
CA CYS A 48 -9.65 -9.26 2.74
C CYS A 48 -8.71 -9.35 1.52
N SER A 49 -9.16 -9.98 0.43
CA SER A 49 -8.37 -10.12 -0.82
C SER A 49 -8.08 -8.80 -1.54
N ASP A 50 -8.80 -7.71 -1.24
CA ASP A 50 -8.55 -6.40 -1.86
C ASP A 50 -7.16 -5.84 -1.54
N ILE A 51 -6.54 -6.31 -0.45
CA ILE A 51 -5.16 -5.94 -0.08
C ILE A 51 -4.12 -6.37 -1.09
N LEU A 52 -4.42 -7.39 -1.91
CA LEU A 52 -3.44 -8.04 -2.79
C LEU A 52 -2.85 -7.07 -3.81
N TYR A 53 -3.61 -6.06 -4.25
CA TYR A 53 -3.06 -5.00 -5.10
C TYR A 53 -1.90 -4.27 -4.40
N LEU A 54 -2.15 -3.79 -3.18
CA LEU A 54 -1.15 -3.06 -2.41
C LEU A 54 0.06 -3.93 -2.05
N SER A 55 -0.18 -5.18 -1.62
CA SER A 55 0.89 -6.14 -1.31
C SER A 55 1.84 -6.34 -2.50
N ARG A 56 1.27 -6.60 -3.68
CA ARG A 56 2.04 -6.78 -4.93
C ARG A 56 2.75 -5.51 -5.34
N TRP A 57 2.07 -4.37 -5.26
CA TRP A 57 2.63 -3.08 -5.65
C TRP A 57 3.86 -2.73 -4.80
N ILE A 58 3.79 -2.90 -3.47
CA ILE A 58 4.93 -2.69 -2.57
C ILE A 58 6.06 -3.67 -2.90
N SER A 59 5.75 -4.93 -3.17
CA SER A 59 6.74 -5.94 -3.54
C SER A 59 7.50 -5.60 -4.82
N GLN A 60 6.83 -4.94 -5.77
CA GLN A 60 7.42 -4.49 -7.04
C GLN A 60 8.16 -3.16 -6.92
N HIS A 61 7.79 -2.31 -5.95
CA HIS A 61 8.36 -0.98 -5.75
C HIS A 61 8.91 -0.76 -4.33
N PRO A 62 9.76 -1.65 -3.79
CA PRO A 62 10.21 -1.55 -2.39
C PRO A 62 11.04 -0.29 -2.13
N GLY A 63 11.75 0.20 -3.15
CA GLY A 63 12.65 1.35 -3.05
C GLY A 63 11.98 2.72 -2.90
N VAL A 64 10.66 2.83 -3.09
CA VAL A 64 9.92 4.11 -2.94
C VAL A 64 9.14 4.21 -1.63
N VAL A 65 8.95 3.10 -0.92
CA VAL A 65 8.23 3.09 0.36
C VAL A 65 9.13 3.64 1.46
N ARG A 66 8.56 4.50 2.31
CA ARG A 66 9.28 5.22 3.36
C ARG A 66 8.69 4.93 4.73
N ASP A 67 9.54 4.87 5.75
CA ASP A 67 9.11 4.82 7.15
C ASP A 67 8.78 6.22 7.70
N ARG A 68 8.46 6.29 9.00
CA ARG A 68 8.18 7.55 9.71
C ARG A 68 9.37 8.52 9.79
N MET A 69 10.59 8.03 9.56
CA MET A 69 11.84 8.82 9.58
C MET A 69 12.28 9.24 8.17
N GLY A 70 11.54 8.84 7.13
CA GLY A 70 11.90 9.12 5.74
C GLY A 70 12.96 8.16 5.18
N SER A 71 13.30 7.08 5.89
CA SER A 71 14.20 6.04 5.39
C SER A 71 13.44 5.07 4.48
N VAL A 72 14.14 4.43 3.54
CA VAL A 72 13.57 3.36 2.71
C VAL A 72 13.19 2.18 3.62
N ASP A 73 11.90 1.86 3.69
CA ASP A 73 11.40 0.72 4.45
C ASP A 73 10.14 0.14 3.77
N PRO A 74 10.29 -0.96 3.00
CA PRO A 74 9.15 -1.61 2.35
C PRO A 74 8.23 -2.36 3.33
N ASP A 75 8.62 -2.48 4.62
CA ASP A 75 7.84 -3.11 5.68
C ASP A 75 7.06 -2.10 6.55
N SER A 76 7.11 -0.81 6.22
CA SER A 76 6.48 0.24 7.02
C SER A 76 4.94 0.18 7.00
N ALA A 77 4.35 -0.34 5.93
CA ALA A 77 2.93 -0.69 5.86
C ALA A 77 2.68 -2.05 6.52
N ARG A 78 1.90 -2.07 7.60
CA ARG A 78 1.66 -3.26 8.42
C ARG A 78 0.19 -3.61 8.52
N CYS A 79 -0.09 -4.91 8.47
CA CYS A 79 -1.42 -5.48 8.63
C CYS A 79 -1.99 -5.20 10.02
N SER A 80 -3.25 -4.75 10.04
CA SER A 80 -4.01 -4.57 11.27
C SER A 80 -4.15 -5.91 12.00
N GLY A 81 -3.87 -5.91 13.31
CA GLY A 81 -4.00 -7.08 14.18
C GLY A 81 -2.80 -8.04 14.20
N THR A 82 -2.12 -8.26 13.08
CA THR A 82 -0.97 -9.20 13.01
C THR A 82 0.39 -8.50 13.02
N ASN A 83 0.43 -7.20 12.69
CA ASN A 83 1.66 -6.41 12.55
C ASN A 83 2.64 -6.95 11.48
N THR A 84 2.18 -7.90 10.64
CA THR A 84 2.95 -8.44 9.51
C THR A 84 3.07 -7.40 8.41
N PRO A 85 4.19 -7.33 7.67
CA PRO A 85 4.30 -6.41 6.54
C PRO A 85 3.24 -6.71 5.48
N VAL A 86 2.61 -5.67 4.94
CA VAL A 86 1.59 -5.82 3.88
C VAL A 86 2.17 -6.53 2.65
N ARG A 87 3.43 -6.25 2.29
CA ARG A 87 4.11 -6.90 1.15
C ARG A 87 4.33 -8.40 1.30
N ALA A 88 4.22 -8.95 2.50
CA ALA A 88 4.36 -10.38 2.76
C ALA A 88 3.04 -11.13 2.59
N VAL A 89 1.93 -10.42 2.39
CA VAL A 89 0.60 -11.01 2.23
C VAL A 89 0.45 -11.66 0.86
N THR A 90 -0.04 -12.90 0.84
CA THR A 90 -0.27 -13.68 -0.38
C THR A 90 -1.74 -14.09 -0.49
N GLU A 91 -2.14 -14.52 -1.69
CA GLU A 91 -3.52 -15.01 -1.93
C GLU A 91 -3.93 -16.10 -0.93
N ALA A 92 -3.02 -17.02 -0.59
CA ALA A 92 -3.26 -18.11 0.35
C ALA A 92 -3.63 -17.66 1.77
N SER A 93 -3.24 -16.44 2.15
CA SER A 93 -3.54 -15.85 3.47
C SER A 93 -4.78 -14.94 3.50
N THR A 94 -5.40 -14.70 2.35
CA THR A 94 -6.54 -13.78 2.17
C THR A 94 -7.81 -14.50 1.73
N SER A 95 -8.96 -13.85 1.83
CA SER A 95 -10.21 -14.36 1.25
C SER A 95 -11.15 -13.24 0.81
N PRO A 96 -11.83 -13.36 -0.35
CA PRO A 96 -12.91 -12.45 -0.75
C PRO A 96 -14.08 -12.45 0.23
N SER A 97 -14.36 -13.57 0.91
CA SER A 97 -15.43 -13.65 1.90
C SER A 97 -15.15 -12.89 3.20
N LYS A 98 -13.92 -12.40 3.39
CA LYS A 98 -13.51 -11.56 4.52
C LYS A 98 -13.51 -10.08 4.17
N CYS A 99 -13.92 -9.72 2.96
CA CYS A 99 -14.08 -8.32 2.55
C CYS A 99 -15.44 -7.76 3.02
N PRO A 100 -15.53 -6.44 3.30
CA PRO A 100 -16.77 -5.78 3.68
C PRO A 100 -17.88 -5.87 2.63
#